data_AF-A0A9P6M8Z8-F1
#
_entry.id   AF-A0A9P6M8Z8-F1
#
_cell.length_a   1.000
_cell.length_b   1.000
_cell.length_c   1.000
_cell.angle_alpha   90.00
_cell.angle_beta   90.00
_cell.angle_gamma   90.00
#
_symmetry.space_group_name_H-M   'P 1'
#
loop_
_entity.id
_entity.type
_entity.pdbx_description
1 polymer ?
#
loop_
_entity_poly.entity_id
_entity_poly.type
_entity_poly.pdbx_seq_one_letter_code
_entity_poly.pdbx_strand_id
1 'polypeptide(L)'
;MFLDWIAELGLLQHDPVSNVLARFPLSVKKTLITEVTSTLLLTASDLSLLSTMAHMQWAMEVLGQGFGLPLEELTITQDTTQLYSQWLFDPQTRPSAFRQAAGTADEQRLYQTIFHHYSLLFEVRSTLPPSPGISHLYNPPHHRHSTTPVSNSSSSSSTHATPTPQVPVGVLVQRHIELCKKVLTVLTMAGRQLGTSFSEDTWEVLLKVVLGVTDSLLREHPTRSPALVSEHSKMSEDLCEHLLRVLFELWLRSNIRQVYMWDILKKCFNGWTHRTPVLQQWAASSHGLCQRVVRLLYGPGQGTELVNLARPVK
;
A
#
# COMPACT_ATOMS: atom_id res chain seq x y z
N MET A 1 -10.38 -4.84 -7.96
CA MET A 1 -9.36 -5.33 -8.92
C MET A 1 -8.06 -5.77 -8.24
N PHE A 2 -7.46 -5.00 -7.32
CA PHE A 2 -6.28 -5.43 -6.56
C PHE A 2 -6.66 -6.40 -5.43
N LEU A 3 -7.67 -6.05 -4.63
CA LEU A 3 -8.27 -6.93 -3.61
C LEU A 3 -8.86 -8.21 -4.20
N ASP A 4 -9.52 -8.15 -5.37
CA ASP A 4 -10.09 -9.34 -6.02
C ASP A 4 -9.01 -10.31 -6.49
N TRP A 5 -7.87 -9.82 -6.99
CA TRP A 5 -6.77 -10.66 -7.41
C TRP A 5 -5.97 -11.23 -6.22
N ILE A 6 -5.82 -10.46 -5.14
CA ILE A 6 -5.28 -10.96 -3.85
C ILE A 6 -6.23 -12.02 -3.25
N ALA A 7 -7.55 -11.82 -3.37
CA ALA A 7 -8.56 -12.80 -2.96
C ALA A 7 -8.53 -14.06 -3.83
N GLU A 8 -8.35 -13.95 -5.16
CA GLU A 8 -8.14 -15.08 -6.08
C GLU A 8 -6.85 -15.86 -5.79
N LEU A 9 -5.82 -15.20 -5.22
CA LEU A 9 -4.58 -15.82 -4.77
C LEU A 9 -4.72 -16.55 -3.41
N GLY A 10 -5.93 -16.63 -2.85
CA GLY A 10 -6.26 -17.33 -1.61
C GLY A 10 -5.80 -16.61 -0.34
N LEU A 11 -5.45 -15.33 -0.42
CA LEU A 11 -4.79 -14.60 0.68
C LEU A 11 -5.74 -14.02 1.73
N LEU A 12 -7.01 -13.87 1.40
CA LEU A 12 -7.99 -13.27 2.29
C LEU A 12 -9.27 -14.08 2.19
N GLN A 13 -9.55 -14.89 3.22
CA GLN A 13 -10.94 -15.02 3.62
C GLN A 13 -11.36 -13.61 4.02
N HIS A 14 -12.10 -12.93 3.13
CA HIS A 14 -12.74 -11.68 3.48
C HIS A 14 -13.72 -12.03 4.61
N ASP A 15 -13.38 -11.70 5.85
CA ASP A 15 -14.34 -11.75 6.93
C ASP A 15 -15.42 -10.71 6.58
N PRO A 16 -16.69 -11.11 6.39
CA PRO A 16 -17.77 -10.17 6.06
C PRO A 16 -17.99 -9.09 7.14
N VAL A 17 -17.28 -9.17 8.27
CA VAL A 17 -17.28 -8.17 9.36
C VAL A 17 -16.12 -7.16 9.26
N SER A 18 -15.10 -7.40 8.43
CA SER A 18 -13.99 -6.46 8.16
C SER A 18 -14.46 -5.30 7.28
N ASN A 19 -13.86 -4.12 7.43
CA ASN A 19 -14.32 -2.81 6.95
C ASN A 19 -15.42 -2.13 7.77
N VAL A 20 -15.35 -2.20 9.10
CA VAL A 20 -16.26 -1.49 10.03
C VAL A 20 -16.41 -0.01 9.66
N LEU A 21 -15.32 0.62 9.20
CA LEU A 21 -15.32 2.03 8.84
C LEU A 21 -15.79 2.32 7.41
N ALA A 22 -15.92 1.35 6.50
CA ALA A 22 -16.15 1.64 5.07
C ALA A 22 -17.40 2.48 4.81
N ARG A 23 -18.47 2.29 5.59
CA ARG A 23 -19.74 3.01 5.46
C ARG A 23 -19.73 4.43 6.02
N PHE A 24 -18.68 4.82 6.75
CA PHE A 24 -18.60 6.15 7.35
C PHE A 24 -18.17 7.22 6.34
N PRO A 25 -18.64 8.48 6.50
CA PRO A 25 -18.15 9.61 5.71
C PRO A 25 -16.64 9.80 5.84
N LEU A 26 -16.00 10.32 4.79
CA LEU A 26 -14.55 10.56 4.76
C LEU A 26 -14.08 11.45 5.92
N SER A 27 -14.88 12.45 6.32
CA SER A 27 -14.56 13.33 7.45
C SER A 27 -14.46 12.54 8.76
N VAL A 28 -15.37 11.61 9.01
CA VAL A 28 -15.37 10.77 10.20
C VAL A 28 -14.19 9.81 10.17
N LYS A 29 -13.94 9.15 9.02
CA LYS A 29 -12.77 8.27 8.85
C LYS A 29 -11.48 9.01 9.15
N LYS A 30 -11.29 10.18 8.54
CA LYS A 30 -10.11 11.02 8.73
C LYS A 30 -9.88 11.31 10.21
N THR A 31 -10.87 11.89 10.89
CA THR A 31 -10.74 12.24 12.30
C THR A 31 -10.41 11.02 13.16
N LEU A 32 -11.10 9.90 12.95
CA LEU A 32 -10.91 8.69 13.75
C LEU A 32 -9.49 8.12 13.55
N ILE A 33 -9.03 8.04 12.29
CA ILE A 33 -7.69 7.56 11.97
C ILE A 33 -6.62 8.51 12.54
N THR A 34 -6.78 9.82 12.35
CA THR A 34 -5.83 10.81 12.90
C THR A 34 -5.72 10.67 14.41
N GLU A 35 -6.82 10.70 15.14
CA GLU A 35 -6.81 10.64 16.61
C GLU A 35 -6.23 9.32 17.11
N VAL A 36 -6.60 8.18 16.49
CA VAL A 36 -6.06 6.87 16.87
C VAL A 36 -4.56 6.79 16.58
N THR A 37 -4.12 7.17 15.38
CA THR A 37 -2.69 7.15 15.02
C THR A 37 -1.87 8.07 15.92
N SER A 38 -2.34 9.31 16.16
CA SER A 38 -1.65 10.25 17.03
C SER A 38 -1.58 9.77 18.48
N THR A 39 -2.67 9.21 19.01
CA THR A 39 -2.67 8.64 20.37
C THR A 39 -1.65 7.51 20.48
N LEU A 40 -1.63 6.58 19.52
CA LEU A 40 -0.71 5.43 19.55
C LEU A 40 0.75 5.83 19.35
N LEU A 41 1.03 6.91 18.60
CA LEU A 41 2.38 7.45 18.44
C LEU A 41 2.87 8.19 19.71
N LEU A 42 1.99 8.93 20.37
CA LEU A 42 2.32 9.70 21.59
C LEU A 42 2.46 8.80 22.82
N THR A 43 1.63 7.75 22.91
CA THR A 43 1.58 6.83 24.05
C THR A 43 2.44 5.58 23.83
N ALA A 44 3.57 5.71 23.12
CA ALA A 44 4.46 4.58 22.78
C ALA A 44 4.94 3.76 23.99
N SER A 45 4.93 4.36 25.20
CA SER A 45 5.42 3.75 26.44
C SER A 45 4.34 3.09 27.31
N ASP A 46 3.06 3.42 27.13
CA ASP A 46 1.96 3.00 28.03
C ASP A 46 0.78 2.40 27.25
N LEU A 47 1.07 1.39 26.43
CA LEU A 47 0.09 0.72 25.56
C LEU A 47 -0.74 -0.34 26.30
N SER A 48 -1.22 0.00 27.50
CA SER A 48 -2.27 -0.77 28.20
C SER A 48 -3.60 -0.75 27.43
N LEU A 49 -3.80 0.25 26.57
CA LEU A 49 -4.94 0.39 25.66
C LEU A 49 -5.08 -0.82 24.72
N LEU A 50 -3.98 -1.32 24.16
CA LEU A 50 -3.95 -2.48 23.27
C LEU A 50 -3.48 -3.73 24.01
N SER A 51 -4.16 -4.04 25.11
CA SER A 51 -3.89 -5.19 26.00
C SER A 51 -4.42 -6.52 25.49
N THR A 52 -5.46 -6.50 24.65
CA THR A 52 -6.06 -7.72 24.09
C THR A 52 -5.90 -7.77 22.57
N MET A 53 -5.95 -8.97 22.01
CA MET A 53 -5.96 -9.16 20.55
C MET A 53 -7.15 -8.48 19.88
N ALA A 54 -8.31 -8.40 20.55
CA ALA A 54 -9.48 -7.69 20.03
C ALA A 54 -9.22 -6.18 19.89
N HIS A 55 -8.58 -5.55 20.88
CA HIS A 55 -8.19 -4.13 20.78
C HIS A 55 -7.18 -3.92 19.65
N MET A 56 -6.23 -4.84 19.49
CA MET A 56 -5.23 -4.79 18.42
C MET A 56 -5.89 -4.89 17.04
N GLN A 57 -6.80 -5.85 16.84
CA GLN A 57 -7.53 -6.03 15.58
C GLN A 57 -8.36 -4.80 15.23
N TRP A 58 -9.10 -4.25 16.20
CA TRP A 58 -9.87 -3.02 15.99
C TRP A 58 -8.97 -1.84 15.61
N ALA A 59 -7.86 -1.63 16.34
CA ALA A 59 -6.94 -0.55 16.03
C ALA A 59 -6.30 -0.73 14.65
N MET A 60 -5.88 -1.95 14.32
CA MET A 60 -5.31 -2.24 13.00
C MET A 60 -6.33 -2.03 11.87
N GLU A 61 -7.61 -2.36 12.07
CA GLU A 61 -8.68 -2.08 11.11
C GLU A 61 -8.81 -0.58 10.85
N VAL A 62 -8.78 0.25 11.90
CA VAL A 62 -8.79 1.72 11.77
C VAL A 62 -7.56 2.20 11.00
N LEU A 63 -6.37 1.76 11.40
CA LEU A 63 -5.10 2.14 10.79
C LEU A 63 -5.02 1.71 9.31
N GLY A 64 -5.53 0.53 8.98
CA GLY A 64 -5.57 0.00 7.61
C GLY A 64 -6.30 0.93 6.64
N GLN A 65 -7.41 1.52 7.08
CA GLN A 65 -8.15 2.52 6.28
C GLN A 65 -7.33 3.78 6.00
N GLY A 66 -6.32 4.09 6.83
CA GLY A 66 -5.38 5.19 6.62
C GLY A 66 -4.57 5.06 5.33
N PHE A 67 -4.33 3.84 4.85
CA PHE A 67 -3.68 3.58 3.57
C PHE A 67 -4.67 3.69 2.39
N GLY A 68 -5.97 3.77 2.64
CA GLY A 68 -7.02 3.97 1.63
C GLY A 68 -7.44 5.43 1.42
N LEU A 69 -6.88 6.39 2.15
CA LEU A 69 -7.27 7.80 2.10
C LEU A 69 -6.85 8.52 0.80
N PRO A 70 -7.54 9.61 0.41
CA PRO A 70 -7.13 10.46 -0.71
C PRO A 70 -5.71 11.04 -0.58
N LEU A 71 -5.11 11.46 -1.69
CA LEU A 71 -3.72 11.95 -1.73
C LEU A 71 -3.49 13.24 -0.93
N GLU A 72 -4.55 13.97 -0.63
CA GLU A 72 -4.53 15.16 0.23
C GLU A 72 -4.17 14.82 1.69
N GLU A 73 -4.46 13.59 2.12
CA GLU A 73 -4.31 13.12 3.51
C GLU A 73 -3.06 12.24 3.72
N LEU A 74 -2.06 12.35 2.83
CA LEU A 74 -0.83 11.54 2.89
C LEU A 74 -0.06 11.67 4.22
N THR A 75 -0.27 12.75 4.98
CA THR A 75 0.31 12.92 6.32
C THR A 75 -0.16 11.81 7.26
N ILE A 76 -1.45 11.48 7.23
CA ILE A 76 -2.04 10.42 8.06
C ILE A 76 -1.45 9.06 7.67
N THR A 77 -1.30 8.81 6.36
CA THR A 77 -0.70 7.57 5.87
C THR A 77 0.78 7.48 6.22
N GLN A 78 1.51 8.60 6.23
CA GLN A 78 2.90 8.67 6.65
C GLN A 78 3.06 8.36 8.15
N ASP A 79 2.20 8.92 8.99
CA ASP A 79 2.20 8.68 10.44
C ASP A 79 1.84 7.22 10.75
N THR A 80 0.85 6.68 10.04
CA THR A 80 0.47 5.27 10.13
C THR A 80 1.60 4.35 9.68
N THR A 81 2.31 4.71 8.61
CA THR A 81 3.51 4.00 8.14
C THR A 81 4.61 3.99 9.20
N GLN A 82 4.82 5.12 9.87
CA GLN A 82 5.78 5.23 10.96
C GLN A 82 5.38 4.36 12.15
N LEU A 83 4.11 4.38 12.56
CA LEU A 83 3.60 3.56 13.66
C LEU A 83 3.83 2.06 13.39
N TYR A 84 3.46 1.56 12.21
CA TYR A 84 3.74 0.17 11.84
C TYR A 84 5.22 -0.15 11.74
N SER A 85 6.05 0.78 11.25
CA SER A 85 7.51 0.59 11.24
C SER A 85 8.08 0.45 12.65
N GLN A 86 7.59 1.27 13.59
CA GLN A 86 7.95 1.18 15.01
C GLN A 86 7.54 -0.18 15.58
N TRP A 87 6.30 -0.62 15.35
CA TRP A 87 5.85 -1.94 15.83
C TRP A 87 6.65 -3.11 15.22
N LEU A 88 7.05 -3.02 13.96
CA LEU A 88 7.87 -4.06 13.32
C LEU A 88 9.30 -4.09 13.90
N PHE A 89 9.97 -2.94 14.02
CA PHE A 89 11.42 -2.90 14.26
C PHE A 89 11.85 -2.47 15.65
N ASP A 90 10.98 -1.85 16.44
CA ASP A 90 11.27 -1.41 17.81
C ASP A 90 10.38 -2.15 18.83
N PRO A 91 10.92 -3.18 19.51
CA PRO A 91 10.19 -3.93 20.53
C PRO A 91 9.62 -3.07 21.66
N GLN A 92 10.21 -1.90 21.96
CA GLN A 92 9.76 -1.03 23.05
C GLN A 92 8.47 -0.27 22.71
N THR A 93 8.20 -0.08 21.43
CA THR A 93 6.97 0.57 20.94
C THR A 93 5.85 -0.41 20.65
N ARG A 94 6.12 -1.72 20.71
CA ARG A 94 5.10 -2.75 20.46
C ARG A 94 4.04 -2.72 21.56
N PRO A 95 2.75 -2.76 21.21
CA PRO A 95 1.70 -2.89 22.21
C PRO A 95 1.77 -4.22 22.97
N SER A 96 1.17 -4.26 24.16
CA SER A 96 1.26 -5.42 25.05
C SER A 96 0.68 -6.70 24.42
N ALA A 97 -0.46 -6.62 23.71
CA ALA A 97 -1.01 -7.74 22.95
C ALA A 97 -0.04 -8.27 21.88
N PHE A 98 0.65 -7.39 21.16
CA PHE A 98 1.65 -7.80 20.15
C PHE A 98 2.81 -8.55 20.83
N ARG A 99 3.35 -8.01 21.94
CA ARG A 99 4.44 -8.68 22.67
C ARG A 99 4.04 -10.04 23.20
N GLN A 100 2.82 -10.17 23.71
CA GLN A 100 2.29 -11.44 24.22
C GLN A 100 2.06 -12.47 23.10
N ALA A 101 1.80 -12.02 21.88
CA ALA A 101 1.65 -12.88 20.72
C ALA A 101 2.97 -13.41 20.15
N ALA A 102 4.14 -13.00 20.67
CA ALA A 102 5.44 -13.40 20.14
C ALA A 102 5.61 -14.93 20.06
N GLY A 103 6.00 -15.44 18.89
CA GLY A 103 6.15 -16.87 18.60
C GLY A 103 4.84 -17.63 18.35
N THR A 104 3.69 -16.95 18.36
CA THR A 104 2.37 -17.57 18.15
C THR A 104 1.84 -17.32 16.74
N ALA A 105 0.76 -18.03 16.37
CA ALA A 105 0.03 -17.77 15.13
C ALA A 105 -0.55 -16.35 15.05
N ASP A 106 -0.83 -15.72 16.20
CA ASP A 106 -1.36 -14.35 16.24
C ASP A 106 -0.30 -13.33 15.83
N GLU A 107 0.96 -13.49 16.22
CA GLU A 107 2.04 -12.62 15.72
C GLU A 107 2.19 -12.72 14.20
N GLN A 108 2.08 -13.94 13.65
CA GLN A 108 2.12 -14.15 12.21
C GLN A 108 0.97 -13.41 11.50
N ARG A 109 -0.26 -13.49 12.05
CA ARG A 109 -1.42 -12.74 11.53
C ARG A 109 -1.23 -11.23 11.60
N LEU A 110 -0.60 -10.71 12.67
CA LEU A 110 -0.30 -9.28 12.79
C LEU A 110 0.67 -8.83 11.68
N TYR A 111 1.74 -9.59 11.42
CA TYR A 111 2.65 -9.29 10.31
C TYR A 111 1.94 -9.29 8.96
N GLN A 112 1.16 -10.33 8.68
CA GLN A 112 0.39 -10.46 7.44
C GLN A 112 -0.58 -9.28 7.26
N THR A 113 -1.25 -8.86 8.33
CA THR A 113 -2.17 -7.72 8.32
C THR A 113 -1.44 -6.40 8.01
N ILE A 114 -0.26 -6.17 8.60
CA ILE A 114 0.56 -4.98 8.29
C ILE A 114 0.96 -4.98 6.80
N PHE A 115 1.43 -6.11 6.27
CA PHE A 115 1.80 -6.20 4.86
C PHE A 115 0.61 -5.95 3.94
N HIS A 116 -0.55 -6.47 4.30
CA HIS A 116 -1.79 -6.21 3.56
C HIS A 116 -2.14 -4.72 3.58
N HIS A 117 -2.10 -4.05 4.74
CA HIS A 117 -2.41 -2.62 4.82
C HIS A 117 -1.42 -1.77 4.01
N TYR A 118 -0.13 -2.11 4.02
CA TYR A 118 0.86 -1.47 3.15
C TYR A 118 0.54 -1.62 1.66
N SER A 119 -0.04 -2.75 1.28
CA SER A 119 -0.42 -3.02 -0.11
C SER A 119 -1.51 -2.07 -0.62
N LEU A 120 -2.42 -1.62 0.25
CA LEU A 120 -3.47 -0.65 -0.07
C LEU A 120 -2.92 0.72 -0.49
N LEU A 121 -1.67 1.05 -0.12
CA LEU A 121 -1.03 2.28 -0.56
C LEU A 121 -0.93 2.36 -2.10
N PHE A 122 -0.74 1.21 -2.76
CA PHE A 122 -0.44 1.11 -4.19
C PHE A 122 -1.69 0.97 -5.07
N GLU A 123 -2.90 1.05 -4.50
CA GLU A 123 -4.12 1.08 -5.28
C GLU A 123 -4.26 2.41 -6.05
N VAL A 124 -4.81 2.33 -7.26
CA VAL A 124 -5.02 3.50 -8.12
C VAL A 124 -6.11 4.39 -7.52
N ARG A 125 -5.73 5.56 -7.01
CA ARG A 125 -6.67 6.56 -6.49
C ARG A 125 -7.12 7.44 -7.64
N SER A 126 -8.43 7.47 -7.90
CA SER A 126 -8.99 8.45 -8.82
C SER A 126 -8.99 9.81 -8.12
N THR A 127 -8.23 10.77 -8.65
CA THR A 127 -8.22 12.18 -8.22
C THR A 127 -9.45 12.95 -8.71
N LEU A 128 -10.42 12.28 -9.35
CA LEU A 128 -11.65 12.94 -9.80
C LEU A 128 -12.66 13.07 -8.64
N PRO A 129 -13.26 14.26 -8.45
CA PRO A 129 -14.50 14.34 -7.68
C PRO A 129 -15.55 13.42 -8.33
N PRO A 130 -16.45 12.80 -7.55
CA PRO A 130 -17.56 12.07 -8.13
C PRO A 130 -18.30 13.03 -9.07
N SER A 131 -18.38 12.68 -10.36
CA SER A 131 -19.22 13.43 -11.30
C SER A 131 -20.61 13.55 -10.67
N PRO A 132 -21.20 14.75 -10.57
CA PRO A 132 -22.58 14.87 -10.15
C PRO A 132 -23.41 14.07 -11.16
N GLY A 133 -24.02 12.99 -10.69
CA GLY A 133 -24.78 12.08 -11.53
C GLY A 133 -25.81 12.83 -12.36
N ILE A 134 -25.70 12.71 -13.68
CA ILE A 134 -26.80 13.02 -14.59
C ILE A 134 -27.81 11.88 -14.41
N SER A 135 -28.66 12.00 -13.40
CA SER A 135 -29.82 11.13 -13.24
C SER A 135 -30.89 11.82 -12.40
N HIS A 136 -31.37 12.97 -12.86
CA HIS A 136 -32.71 13.49 -12.57
C HIS A 136 -33.23 14.28 -13.79
N LEU A 137 -33.46 13.57 -14.89
CA LEU A 137 -34.36 14.02 -15.96
C LEU A 137 -35.48 12.98 -16.08
N TYR A 138 -36.36 12.96 -15.09
CA TYR A 138 -37.70 12.41 -15.27
C TYR A 138 -38.65 13.16 -14.34
N ASN A 139 -39.16 14.29 -14.83
CA ASN A 139 -40.28 14.99 -14.23
C ASN A 139 -41.48 14.80 -15.16
N PRO A 140 -42.55 14.12 -14.75
CA PRO A 140 -43.85 14.27 -15.39
C PRO A 140 -44.64 15.43 -14.77
N PRO A 141 -45.57 16.06 -15.51
CA PRO A 141 -46.13 17.36 -15.16
C PRO A 141 -47.52 17.31 -14.51
N HIS A 142 -47.92 18.46 -13.93
CA HIS A 142 -49.25 18.86 -13.44
C HIS A 142 -49.59 18.41 -12.00
N HIS A 143 -50.09 19.24 -11.07
CA HIS A 143 -51.04 20.35 -11.17
C HIS A 143 -50.79 21.48 -10.14
N ARG A 144 -51.21 22.69 -10.54
CA ARG A 144 -51.27 23.97 -9.79
C ARG A 144 -51.92 23.87 -8.40
N HIS A 145 -51.44 24.71 -7.46
CA HIS A 145 -52.28 25.74 -6.83
C HIS A 145 -51.43 26.93 -6.35
N SER A 146 -51.87 28.12 -6.73
CA SER A 146 -51.32 29.44 -6.40
C SER A 146 -51.81 29.94 -5.04
N THR A 147 -50.94 30.57 -4.26
CA THR A 147 -51.25 31.79 -3.48
C THR A 147 -49.96 32.59 -3.22
N THR A 148 -50.07 33.90 -3.39
CA THR A 148 -49.04 34.95 -3.41
C THR A 148 -48.77 35.51 -1.99
N PRO A 149 -48.10 36.67 -1.78
CA PRO A 149 -46.69 36.75 -1.43
C PRO A 149 -46.42 37.52 -0.12
N VAL A 150 -45.27 37.35 0.51
CA VAL A 150 -44.73 38.39 1.40
C VAL A 150 -43.23 38.54 1.16
N SER A 151 -42.92 39.69 0.59
CA SER A 151 -41.59 40.29 0.46
C SER A 151 -40.96 40.51 1.83
N ASN A 152 -39.75 39.99 2.03
CA ASN A 152 -38.79 40.59 2.95
C ASN A 152 -37.42 40.65 2.27
N SER A 153 -37.00 41.88 2.04
CA SER A 153 -35.68 42.30 1.60
C SER A 153 -34.70 42.29 2.76
N SER A 154 -33.62 41.54 2.63
CA SER A 154 -32.37 41.81 3.35
C SER A 154 -31.17 41.43 2.48
N SER A 155 -30.59 42.46 1.89
CA SER A 155 -29.15 42.76 1.85
C SER A 155 -28.15 41.61 1.73
N SER A 156 -27.47 41.62 0.59
CA SER A 156 -26.00 41.51 0.44
C SER A 156 -25.28 40.36 1.13
N SER A 157 -24.80 39.41 0.32
CA SER A 157 -23.37 39.09 0.27
C SER A 157 -23.10 38.19 -0.92
N SER A 158 -22.47 38.76 -1.95
CA SER A 158 -21.68 38.01 -2.91
C SER A 158 -20.57 37.31 -2.15
N THR A 159 -20.78 36.05 -1.76
CA THR A 159 -19.69 35.18 -1.35
C THR A 159 -18.88 34.85 -2.59
N HIS A 160 -17.89 35.69 -2.85
CA HIS A 160 -16.71 35.31 -3.60
C HIS A 160 -16.23 33.97 -3.03
N ALA A 161 -16.37 32.90 -3.81
CA ALA A 161 -15.72 31.64 -3.51
C ALA A 161 -14.21 31.90 -3.57
N THR A 162 -13.59 32.00 -2.40
CA THR A 162 -12.15 32.07 -2.26
C THR A 162 -11.58 30.79 -2.89
N PRO A 163 -10.73 30.86 -3.93
CA PRO A 163 -10.05 29.68 -4.42
C PRO A 163 -9.08 29.27 -3.32
N THR A 164 -9.41 28.18 -2.62
CA THR A 164 -8.48 27.51 -1.73
C THR A 164 -7.22 27.18 -2.56
N PRO A 165 -6.00 27.45 -2.07
CA PRO A 165 -4.79 27.11 -2.78
C PRO A 165 -4.71 25.58 -2.89
N GLN A 166 -5.18 25.03 -4.00
CA GLN A 166 -5.10 23.60 -4.27
C GLN A 166 -3.63 23.27 -4.51
N VAL A 167 -3.06 22.41 -3.66
CA VAL A 167 -1.71 21.88 -3.85
C VAL A 167 -1.65 21.26 -5.25
N PRO A 168 -0.64 21.58 -6.08
CA PRO A 168 -0.57 21.02 -7.42
C PRO A 168 -0.54 19.49 -7.37
N VAL A 169 -1.41 18.84 -8.16
CA VAL A 169 -1.56 17.37 -8.17
C VAL A 169 -0.23 16.65 -8.37
N GLY A 170 0.67 17.21 -9.19
CA GLY A 170 2.01 16.65 -9.40
C GLY A 170 2.87 16.57 -8.13
N VAL A 171 2.71 17.50 -7.18
CA VAL A 171 3.41 17.47 -5.89
C VAL A 171 2.83 16.37 -4.99
N LEU A 172 1.51 16.16 -5.01
CA LEU A 172 0.87 15.08 -4.26
C LEU A 172 1.29 13.71 -4.78
N VAL A 173 1.34 13.53 -6.09
CA VAL A 173 1.85 12.31 -6.73
C VAL A 173 3.32 12.05 -6.35
N GLN A 174 4.16 13.08 -6.35
CA GLN A 174 5.56 12.93 -5.95
C GLN A 174 5.70 12.48 -4.48
N ARG A 175 4.97 13.11 -3.56
CA ARG A 175 4.94 12.70 -2.14
C ARG A 175 4.44 11.27 -1.98
N HIS A 176 3.46 10.87 -2.79
CA HIS A 176 2.94 9.50 -2.79
C HIS A 176 4.00 8.48 -3.24
N ILE A 177 4.75 8.79 -4.31
CA ILE A 177 5.86 7.97 -4.80
C ILE A 177 6.93 7.81 -3.71
N GLU A 178 7.29 8.89 -3.02
CA GLU A 178 8.25 8.86 -1.91
C GLU A 178 7.77 7.98 -0.75
N LEU A 179 6.49 8.08 -0.39
CA LEU A 179 5.89 7.24 0.63
C LEU A 179 5.87 5.77 0.21
N CYS A 180 5.58 5.47 -1.06
CA CYS A 180 5.66 4.12 -1.62
C CYS A 180 7.08 3.56 -1.51
N LYS A 181 8.11 4.34 -1.86
CA LYS A 181 9.52 3.95 -1.68
C LYS A 181 9.85 3.65 -0.22
N LYS A 182 9.33 4.46 0.71
CA LYS A 182 9.49 4.23 2.15
C LYS A 182 8.86 2.90 2.57
N VAL A 183 7.63 2.61 2.14
CA VAL A 183 6.95 1.34 2.43
C VAL A 183 7.70 0.14 1.84
N LEU A 184 8.19 0.23 0.61
CA LEU A 184 9.01 -0.84 0.00
C LEU A 184 10.31 -1.09 0.78
N THR A 185 10.92 -0.03 1.31
CA THR A 185 12.08 -0.14 2.20
C THR A 185 11.71 -0.86 3.49
N VAL A 186 10.56 -0.53 4.10
CA VAL A 186 10.04 -1.21 5.29
C VAL A 186 9.78 -2.70 5.02
N LEU A 187 9.12 -3.06 3.92
CA LEU A 187 8.89 -4.46 3.55
C LEU A 187 10.21 -5.23 3.34
N THR A 188 11.20 -4.58 2.72
CA THR A 188 12.55 -5.17 2.56
C THR A 188 13.23 -5.39 3.91
N MET A 189 13.18 -4.39 4.80
CA MET A 189 13.73 -4.49 6.15
C MET A 189 13.04 -5.57 6.98
N ALA A 190 11.72 -5.72 6.84
CA ALA A 190 10.96 -6.78 7.48
C ALA A 190 11.49 -8.16 7.07
N GLY A 191 11.64 -8.42 5.77
CA GLY A 191 12.23 -9.68 5.30
C GLY A 191 13.70 -9.88 5.69
N ARG A 192 14.48 -8.81 5.88
CA ARG A 192 15.89 -8.88 6.32
C ARG A 192 16.06 -9.15 7.81
N GLN A 193 15.28 -8.48 8.65
CA GLN A 193 15.46 -8.47 10.11
C GLN A 193 14.53 -9.46 10.82
N LEU A 194 13.30 -9.60 10.33
CA LEU A 194 12.27 -10.47 10.91
C LEU A 194 12.09 -11.77 10.11
N GLY A 195 12.80 -11.93 8.99
CA GLY A 195 12.63 -13.08 8.10
C GLY A 195 12.85 -14.45 8.75
N THR A 196 13.63 -14.53 9.83
CA THR A 196 13.84 -15.77 10.60
C THR A 196 12.69 -16.11 11.55
N SER A 197 11.83 -15.14 11.90
CA SER A 197 10.64 -15.35 12.72
C SER A 197 9.38 -15.56 11.90
N PHE A 198 9.41 -15.33 10.59
CA PHE A 198 8.27 -15.56 9.71
C PHE A 198 8.03 -17.06 9.46
N SER A 199 6.77 -17.45 9.59
CA SER A 199 6.28 -18.73 9.06
C SER A 199 6.33 -18.76 7.53
N GLU A 200 6.23 -19.96 6.97
CA GLU A 200 6.11 -20.17 5.52
C GLU A 200 4.93 -19.38 4.92
N ASP A 201 3.77 -19.43 5.58
CA ASP A 201 2.57 -18.68 5.19
C ASP A 201 2.79 -17.16 5.23
N THR A 202 3.49 -16.64 6.25
CA THR A 202 3.79 -15.19 6.34
C THR A 202 4.74 -14.73 5.24
N TRP A 203 5.75 -15.55 4.90
CA TRP A 203 6.61 -15.31 3.75
C TRP A 203 5.81 -15.29 2.45
N GLU A 204 4.93 -16.28 2.28
CA GLU A 204 4.06 -16.37 1.12
C GLU A 204 3.18 -15.13 0.95
N VAL A 205 2.56 -14.65 2.04
CA VAL A 205 1.77 -13.42 2.05
C VAL A 205 2.60 -12.21 1.66
N LEU A 206 3.78 -12.02 2.27
CA LEU A 206 4.68 -10.92 1.95
C LEU A 206 5.06 -10.91 0.47
N LEU A 207 5.42 -12.08 -0.07
CA LEU A 207 5.81 -12.21 -1.48
C LEU A 207 4.64 -11.96 -2.42
N LYS A 208 3.45 -12.49 -2.12
CA LYS A 208 2.27 -12.25 -2.93
C LYS A 208 1.83 -10.79 -2.87
N VAL A 209 2.00 -10.10 -1.73
CA VAL A 209 1.78 -8.63 -1.63
C VAL A 209 2.74 -7.88 -2.55
N VAL A 210 4.04 -8.17 -2.49
CA VAL A 210 5.05 -7.44 -3.29
C VAL A 210 4.92 -7.76 -4.78
N LEU A 211 4.69 -9.03 -5.13
CA LEU A 211 4.35 -9.44 -6.50
C LEU A 211 3.06 -8.76 -6.96
N GLY A 212 2.11 -8.68 -6.03
CA GLY A 212 0.86 -7.97 -6.09
C GLY A 212 1.01 -6.56 -6.66
N VAL A 213 1.71 -5.76 -5.86
CA VAL A 213 2.03 -4.36 -6.15
C VAL A 213 2.85 -4.21 -7.43
N THR A 214 3.80 -5.11 -7.65
CA THR A 214 4.65 -5.07 -8.85
C THR A 214 3.82 -5.28 -10.11
N ASP A 215 2.93 -6.27 -10.10
CA ASP A 215 2.08 -6.59 -11.22
C ASP A 215 1.05 -5.50 -11.52
N SER A 216 0.41 -4.92 -10.50
CA SER A 216 -0.57 -3.85 -10.69
C SER A 216 0.03 -2.58 -11.32
N LEU A 217 1.29 -2.26 -11.01
CA LEU A 217 1.98 -1.09 -11.54
C LEU A 217 2.63 -1.33 -12.91
N LEU A 218 3.16 -2.54 -13.14
CA LEU A 218 3.91 -2.84 -14.35
C LEU A 218 3.06 -3.40 -15.48
N ARG A 219 1.90 -4.01 -15.19
CA ARG A 219 1.01 -4.55 -16.22
C ARG A 219 0.50 -3.44 -17.14
N GLU A 220 0.46 -3.76 -18.43
CA GLU A 220 -0.12 -2.89 -19.44
C GLU A 220 -1.64 -2.82 -19.27
N HIS A 221 -2.18 -1.61 -19.11
CA HIS A 221 -3.61 -1.37 -18.96
C HIS A 221 -4.16 -0.60 -20.16
N PRO A 222 -4.61 -1.28 -21.23
CA PRO A 222 -5.04 -0.63 -22.48
C PRO A 222 -6.33 0.20 -22.38
N THR A 223 -7.05 0.19 -21.25
CA THR A 223 -8.40 0.77 -21.10
C THR A 223 -8.52 1.89 -20.05
N ARG A 224 -7.43 2.55 -19.66
CA ARG A 224 -7.51 3.67 -18.71
C ARG A 224 -7.70 5.02 -19.41
N SER A 225 -8.52 5.89 -18.81
CA SER A 225 -8.72 7.28 -19.26
C SER A 225 -7.40 8.05 -19.30
N PRO A 226 -7.17 8.94 -20.27
CA PRO A 226 -5.86 9.56 -20.54
C PRO A 226 -5.25 10.33 -19.35
N ALA A 227 -6.04 10.92 -18.46
CA ALA A 227 -5.53 11.58 -17.25
C ALA A 227 -4.92 10.59 -16.25
N LEU A 228 -5.65 9.51 -15.91
CA LEU A 228 -5.18 8.42 -15.03
C LEU A 228 -4.00 7.64 -15.61
N VAL A 229 -3.86 7.61 -16.94
CA VAL A 229 -2.70 7.00 -17.62
C VAL A 229 -1.42 7.78 -17.31
N SER A 230 -1.47 9.12 -17.31
CA SER A 230 -0.29 9.96 -17.10
C SER A 230 0.30 9.83 -15.67
N GLU A 231 -0.55 9.83 -14.64
CA GLU A 231 -0.12 9.69 -13.25
C GLU A 231 0.43 8.29 -12.96
N HIS A 232 -0.27 7.25 -13.43
CA HIS A 232 0.17 5.87 -13.25
C HIS A 232 1.45 5.56 -14.04
N SER A 233 1.64 6.17 -15.21
CA SER A 233 2.88 6.02 -15.99
C SER A 233 4.07 6.52 -15.19
N LYS A 234 3.99 7.74 -14.64
CA LYS A 234 5.08 8.32 -13.84
C LYS A 234 5.41 7.50 -12.60
N MET A 235 4.39 7.10 -11.84
CA MET A 235 4.58 6.25 -10.66
C MET A 235 5.20 4.89 -11.03
N SER A 236 4.73 4.28 -12.12
CA SER A 236 5.26 3.00 -12.60
C SER A 236 6.73 3.11 -13.03
N GLU A 237 7.13 4.20 -13.69
CA GLU A 237 8.51 4.46 -14.10
C GLU A 237 9.42 4.69 -12.89
N ASP A 238 9.01 5.56 -11.95
CA ASP A 238 9.83 5.93 -10.79
C ASP A 238 9.97 4.83 -9.74
N LEU A 239 9.04 3.86 -9.71
CA LEU A 239 9.05 2.74 -8.77
C LEU A 239 9.54 1.43 -9.37
N CYS A 240 9.56 1.27 -10.70
CA CYS A 240 9.82 -0.02 -11.35
C CYS A 240 11.11 -0.70 -10.87
N GLU A 241 12.25 -0.01 -10.93
CA GLU A 241 13.54 -0.58 -10.55
C GLU A 241 13.58 -0.96 -9.07
N HIS A 242 13.06 -0.09 -8.20
CA HIS A 242 13.02 -0.33 -6.76
C HIS A 242 12.11 -1.52 -6.42
N LEU A 243 10.92 -1.59 -7.02
CA LEU A 243 9.97 -2.71 -6.85
C LEU A 243 10.57 -4.05 -7.25
N LEU A 244 11.17 -4.13 -8.44
CA LEU A 244 11.77 -5.38 -8.92
C LEU A 244 12.94 -5.82 -8.04
N ARG A 245 13.76 -4.87 -7.58
CA ARG A 245 14.85 -5.18 -6.65
C ARG A 245 14.32 -5.74 -5.33
N VAL A 246 13.29 -5.11 -4.77
CA VAL A 246 12.63 -5.57 -3.53
C VAL A 246 12.01 -6.95 -3.73
N LEU A 247 11.30 -7.15 -4.85
CA LEU A 247 10.68 -8.42 -5.22
C LEU A 247 11.73 -9.53 -5.28
N PHE A 248 12.77 -9.38 -6.11
CA PHE A 248 13.79 -10.41 -6.25
C PHE A 248 14.57 -10.67 -4.97
N GLU A 249 14.87 -9.62 -4.20
CA GLU A 249 15.54 -9.78 -2.92
C GLU A 249 14.70 -10.60 -1.94
N LEU A 250 13.44 -10.24 -1.73
CA LEU A 250 12.55 -10.96 -0.82
C LEU A 250 12.29 -12.38 -1.31
N TRP A 251 12.12 -12.57 -2.62
CA TRP A 251 11.90 -13.88 -3.23
C TRP A 251 13.07 -14.84 -2.94
N LEU A 252 14.31 -14.37 -3.13
CA LEU A 252 15.50 -15.18 -2.86
C LEU A 252 15.70 -15.42 -1.35
N ARG A 253 15.40 -14.44 -0.50
CA ARG A 253 15.53 -14.56 0.97
C ARG A 253 14.52 -15.51 1.60
N SER A 254 13.32 -15.58 1.06
CA SER A 254 12.24 -16.43 1.57
C SER A 254 12.55 -17.93 1.53
N ASN A 255 13.51 -18.36 0.68
CA ASN A 255 13.80 -19.77 0.41
C ASN A 255 12.54 -20.57 0.01
N ILE A 256 11.60 -19.91 -0.67
CA ILE A 256 10.30 -20.47 -1.06
C ILE A 256 10.47 -21.58 -2.11
N ARG A 257 9.88 -22.76 -1.87
CA ARG A 257 10.06 -23.96 -2.71
C ARG A 257 8.80 -24.40 -3.45
N GLN A 258 7.66 -23.80 -3.14
CA GLN A 258 6.37 -24.20 -3.69
C GLN A 258 6.32 -23.81 -5.16
N VAL A 259 6.15 -24.79 -6.03
CA VAL A 259 6.21 -24.63 -7.49
C VAL A 259 5.20 -23.60 -7.99
N TYR A 260 3.99 -23.62 -7.42
CA TYR A 260 2.91 -22.73 -7.84
C TYR A 260 3.26 -21.23 -7.64
N MET A 261 4.06 -20.87 -6.63
CA MET A 261 4.51 -19.49 -6.41
C MET A 261 5.42 -19.03 -7.55
N TRP A 262 6.36 -19.89 -7.97
CA TRP A 262 7.24 -19.63 -9.10
C TRP A 262 6.48 -19.56 -10.42
N ASP A 263 5.43 -20.37 -10.60
CA ASP A 263 4.55 -20.30 -11.77
C ASP A 263 3.79 -18.97 -11.84
N ILE A 264 3.28 -18.47 -10.71
CA ILE A 264 2.62 -17.16 -10.64
C ILE A 264 3.62 -16.04 -10.97
N LEU A 265 4.82 -16.07 -10.38
CA LEU A 265 5.87 -15.09 -10.69
C LEU A 265 6.19 -15.10 -12.18
N LYS A 266 6.40 -16.28 -12.79
CA LYS A 266 6.69 -16.43 -14.21
C LYS A 266 5.57 -15.87 -15.09
N LYS A 267 4.30 -16.17 -14.74
CA LYS A 267 3.13 -15.65 -15.44
C LYS A 267 3.08 -14.12 -15.41
N CYS A 268 3.29 -13.52 -14.24
CA CYS A 268 3.29 -12.06 -14.09
C CYS A 268 4.47 -11.44 -14.85
N PHE A 269 5.67 -12.00 -14.70
CA PHE A 269 6.90 -11.51 -15.31
C PHE A 269 6.79 -11.40 -16.84
N ASN A 270 6.16 -12.38 -17.50
CA ASN A 270 5.91 -12.31 -18.94
C ASN A 270 5.11 -11.07 -19.35
N GLY A 271 4.15 -10.65 -18.51
CA GLY A 271 3.34 -9.43 -18.73
C GLY A 271 4.13 -8.13 -18.58
N TRP A 272 5.31 -8.14 -17.96
CA TRP A 272 6.11 -6.94 -17.71
C TRP A 272 7.24 -6.73 -18.73
N THR A 273 7.48 -7.73 -19.60
CA THR A 273 8.62 -7.75 -20.54
C THR A 273 8.62 -6.60 -21.56
N HIS A 274 7.49 -5.94 -21.77
CA HIS A 274 7.37 -4.73 -22.59
C HIS A 274 8.19 -3.54 -22.03
N ARG A 275 8.57 -3.57 -20.74
CA ARG A 275 9.34 -2.51 -20.09
C ARG A 275 10.82 -2.86 -20.03
N THR A 276 11.65 -2.06 -20.71
CA THR A 276 13.12 -2.21 -20.69
C THR A 276 13.75 -2.31 -19.29
N PRO A 277 13.32 -1.52 -18.27
CA PRO A 277 13.86 -1.63 -16.91
C PRO A 277 13.68 -3.02 -16.29
N VAL A 278 12.63 -3.76 -16.65
CA VAL A 278 12.38 -5.12 -16.16
C VAL A 278 13.47 -6.08 -16.63
N LEU A 279 13.76 -6.05 -17.94
CA LEU A 279 14.79 -6.89 -18.54
C LEU A 279 16.18 -6.54 -17.98
N GLN A 280 16.46 -5.24 -17.80
CA GLN A 280 17.73 -4.77 -17.24
C GLN A 280 17.91 -5.23 -15.79
N GLN A 281 16.89 -5.09 -14.95
CA GLN A 281 16.96 -5.48 -13.55
C GLN A 281 17.05 -7.00 -13.37
N TRP A 282 16.35 -7.77 -14.22
CA TRP A 282 16.49 -9.22 -14.27
C TRP A 282 17.91 -9.65 -14.67
N ALA A 283 18.48 -9.02 -15.71
CA ALA A 283 19.85 -9.29 -16.14
C ALA A 283 20.86 -8.96 -15.04
N ALA A 284 20.70 -7.83 -14.34
CA ALA A 284 21.55 -7.46 -13.20
C ALA A 284 21.46 -8.48 -12.06
N SER A 285 20.24 -8.94 -11.75
CA SER A 285 20.01 -9.93 -10.68
C SER A 285 20.63 -11.29 -11.03
N SER A 286 20.44 -11.75 -12.27
CA SER A 286 21.07 -12.98 -12.77
C SER A 286 22.59 -12.88 -12.78
N HIS A 287 23.13 -11.75 -13.22
CA HIS A 287 24.58 -11.51 -13.21
C HIS A 287 25.15 -11.54 -11.78
N GLY A 288 24.49 -10.87 -10.82
CA GLY A 288 24.91 -10.89 -9.41
C GLY A 288 24.89 -12.29 -8.80
N LEU A 289 23.90 -13.12 -9.15
CA LEU A 289 23.85 -14.52 -8.76
C LEU A 289 25.00 -15.33 -9.41
N CYS A 290 25.23 -15.16 -10.71
CA CYS A 290 26.32 -15.82 -11.42
C CYS A 290 27.70 -15.45 -10.83
N GLN A 291 27.93 -14.18 -10.51
CA GLN A 291 29.19 -13.75 -9.89
C GLN A 291 29.42 -14.42 -8.53
N ARG A 292 28.35 -14.61 -7.73
CA ARG A 292 28.46 -15.36 -6.48
C ARG A 292 28.78 -16.84 -6.73
N VAL A 293 28.14 -17.48 -7.71
CA VAL A 293 28.41 -18.87 -8.08
C VAL A 293 29.86 -19.04 -8.56
N VAL A 294 30.35 -18.13 -9.39
CA VAL A 294 31.75 -18.12 -9.85
C VAL A 294 32.73 -18.07 -8.67
N ARG A 295 32.49 -17.21 -7.68
CA ARG A 295 33.32 -17.18 -6.47
C ARG A 295 33.28 -18.49 -5.70
N LEU A 296 32.11 -19.12 -5.58
CA LEU A 296 31.95 -20.39 -4.89
C LEU A 296 32.69 -21.55 -5.59
N LEU A 297 32.76 -21.52 -6.93
CA LEU A 297 33.42 -22.56 -7.73
C LEU A 297 34.93 -22.35 -7.87
N TYR A 298 35.39 -21.11 -8.09
CA TYR A 298 36.77 -20.80 -8.46
C TYR A 298 37.57 -20.09 -7.35
N GLY A 299 36.95 -19.82 -6.20
CA GLY A 299 37.60 -19.23 -5.04
C GLY A 299 37.55 -17.70 -4.98
N PRO A 300 38.16 -17.10 -3.94
CA PRO A 300 37.95 -15.69 -3.57
C PRO A 300 38.56 -14.66 -4.54
N GLY A 301 39.40 -15.08 -5.49
CA GLY A 301 39.97 -14.22 -6.53
C GLY A 301 39.07 -14.02 -7.76
N GLN A 302 37.92 -14.70 -7.83
CA GLN A 302 36.94 -14.60 -8.91
C GLN A 302 35.56 -14.28 -8.34
N GLY A 303 34.72 -13.58 -9.12
CA GLY A 303 33.35 -13.27 -8.74
C GLY A 303 33.19 -12.32 -7.54
N THR A 304 32.01 -12.32 -6.91
CA THR A 304 31.68 -11.41 -5.80
C THR A 304 31.35 -12.16 -4.51
N GLU A 305 31.70 -11.55 -3.37
CA GLU A 305 31.41 -12.12 -2.05
C GLU A 305 29.91 -12.18 -1.76
N LEU A 306 29.17 -11.14 -2.12
CA LEU A 306 27.72 -11.07 -1.94
C LEU A 306 27.02 -10.98 -3.30
N VAL A 307 25.75 -11.40 -3.32
CA VAL A 307 24.87 -11.20 -4.48
C VAL A 307 24.45 -9.74 -4.48
N ASN A 308 24.95 -8.96 -5.44
CA ASN A 308 24.52 -7.59 -5.63
C ASN A 308 23.38 -7.54 -6.64
N LEU A 309 22.18 -7.20 -6.15
CA LEU A 309 20.99 -6.99 -6.99
C LEU A 309 20.91 -5.55 -7.52
N ALA A 310 21.83 -4.66 -7.13
CA ALA A 310 21.95 -3.34 -7.71
C ALA A 310 22.56 -3.42 -9.10
N ARG A 311 22.12 -2.52 -9.99
CA ARG A 311 22.84 -2.26 -11.22
C ARG A 311 24.27 -1.77 -10.88
N PRO A 312 25.33 -2.30 -11.52
CA PRO A 312 26.63 -1.67 -11.45
C PRO A 312 26.52 -0.28 -12.12
N VAL A 313 26.84 0.77 -11.36
CA VAL A 313 26.97 2.11 -11.93
C VAL A 313 28.09 2.04 -12.96
N LYS A 314 27.76 2.26 -14.23
CA LYS A 314 28.75 2.43 -15.29
C LYS A 314 29.35 3.82 -15.21
#